data_AF-A0A535XTB2-F1
#
_entry.id   AF-A0A535XTB2-F1
#
_cell.length_a   1.000
_cell.length_b   1.000
_cell.length_c   1.000
_cell.angle_alpha   90.00
_cell.angle_beta   90.00
_cell.angle_gamma   90.00
#
_symmetry.space_group_name_H-M   'P 1'
#
loop_
_entity.id
_entity.type
_entity.pdbx_description
1 polymer ?
#
loop_
_entity_poly.entity_id
_entity_poly.type
_entity_poly.pdbx_seq_one_letter_code
_entity_poly.pdbx_strand_id
1 'polypeptide(L)'
;MLHALAGVAVVALIATGGWQYLKGLLDAETPIYMGTVYRIHYIAASLLIFVSVAFLTDWLLRGERSLTLGKGQGIRGMRGLAHELPKPLGTTLAYLLGLDLRRAAPPTEEFTYYERAVSFPTWELTLGLIILTGAIKAARYIYPIPGDVLYWVSAVHVGAGVLLGLKLLDHLRYVLAPSRWPLMVAMATGWVPESYVKRFHAGWFAQLSSSQATAGAAAASPAASTPSPVVGSAGGGGS
;
A
#
# COMPACT_ATOMS: atom_id res chain seq x y z
N MET A 1 3.61 6.74 11.15
CA MET A 1 3.36 6.07 12.45
C MET A 1 2.64 4.73 12.30
N LEU A 2 1.46 4.66 11.66
CA LEU A 2 0.70 3.40 11.49
C LEU A 2 1.49 2.28 10.78
N HIS A 3 2.24 2.60 9.72
CA HIS A 3 3.06 1.62 9.00
C HIS A 3 4.12 0.93 9.89
N ALA A 4 4.82 1.69 10.74
CA ALA A 4 5.80 1.13 11.66
C ALA A 4 5.14 0.21 12.70
N LEU A 5 3.97 0.58 13.21
CA LEU A 5 3.18 -0.26 14.12
C LEU A 5 2.75 -1.57 13.45
N ALA A 6 2.32 -1.52 12.18
CA ALA A 6 2.02 -2.72 11.39
C ALA A 6 3.26 -3.63 11.27
N GLY A 7 4.42 -3.06 10.97
CA GLY A 7 5.68 -3.81 10.87
C GLY A 7 6.03 -4.54 12.17
N VAL A 8 5.94 -3.86 13.32
CA VAL A 8 6.17 -4.48 14.63
C VAL A 8 5.16 -5.60 14.91
N ALA A 9 3.88 -5.36 14.62
CA ALA A 9 2.84 -6.37 14.81
C ALA A 9 3.07 -7.61 13.94
N VAL A 10 3.40 -7.43 12.66
CA VAL A 10 3.70 -8.53 11.72
C VAL A 10 4.90 -9.35 12.19
N VAL A 11 6.00 -8.70 12.60
CA VAL A 11 7.19 -9.41 13.12
C VAL A 11 6.84 -10.22 14.37
N ALA A 12 6.10 -9.63 15.31
CA ALA A 12 5.66 -10.32 16.52
C ALA A 12 4.74 -11.51 16.20
N LEU A 13 3.83 -11.37 15.23
CA LEU A 13 2.93 -12.43 14.79
C LEU A 13 3.67 -13.58 14.11
N ILE A 14 4.63 -13.29 13.23
CA ILE A 14 5.46 -14.31 12.59
C ILE A 14 6.27 -15.07 13.64
N ALA A 15 6.91 -14.36 14.57
CA ALA A 15 7.70 -14.98 15.62
C ALA A 15 6.85 -15.87 16.54
N THR A 16 5.74 -15.34 17.06
CA THR A 16 4.86 -16.08 17.98
C THR A 16 4.05 -17.18 17.29
N GLY A 17 3.62 -16.99 16.05
CA GLY A 17 2.92 -18.00 15.24
C GLY A 17 3.85 -19.12 14.80
N GLY A 18 5.07 -18.77 14.37
CA GLY A 18 6.13 -19.74 14.06
C GLY A 18 6.49 -20.57 15.29
N TRP A 19 6.58 -19.97 16.46
CA TRP A 19 6.80 -20.68 17.72
C TRP A 19 5.67 -21.65 18.08
N GLN A 20 4.41 -21.23 17.94
CA GLN A 20 3.25 -22.10 18.15
C GLN A 20 3.26 -23.30 17.19
N TYR A 21 3.63 -23.08 15.92
CA TYR A 21 3.74 -24.13 14.92
C TYR A 21 4.90 -25.10 15.21
N LEU A 22 6.10 -24.57 15.47
CA LEU A 22 7.27 -25.41 15.78
C LEU A 22 7.06 -26.23 17.05
N LYS A 23 6.47 -25.67 18.10
CA LYS A 23 6.20 -26.44 19.33
C LYS A 23 5.18 -27.55 19.11
N GLY A 24 4.16 -27.30 18.27
CA GLY A 24 3.19 -28.32 17.89
C GLY A 24 3.77 -29.42 16.97
N LEU A 25 4.79 -29.10 16.18
CA LEU A 25 5.42 -30.03 15.23
C LEU A 25 6.59 -30.81 15.83
N LEU A 26 7.43 -30.16 16.64
CA LEU A 26 8.70 -30.69 17.13
C LEU A 26 8.60 -31.28 18.54
N ASP A 27 7.44 -31.15 19.20
CA ASP A 27 7.20 -31.52 20.61
C ASP A 27 8.35 -31.10 21.55
N ALA A 28 8.95 -29.96 21.24
CA ALA A 28 10.14 -29.50 21.93
C ALA A 28 9.77 -28.96 23.31
N GLU A 29 10.50 -29.38 24.34
CA GLU A 29 10.42 -28.74 25.65
C GLU A 29 10.92 -27.30 25.52
N THR A 30 10.06 -26.34 25.86
CA THR A 30 10.37 -24.92 25.78
C THR A 30 10.35 -24.29 27.16
N PRO A 31 11.36 -23.51 27.57
CA PRO A 31 11.34 -22.78 28.83
C PRO A 31 10.26 -21.68 28.86
N ILE A 32 9.72 -21.32 27.68
CA ILE A 32 8.69 -20.29 27.53
C ILE A 32 7.30 -20.91 27.72
N TYR A 33 6.55 -20.37 28.68
CA TYR A 33 5.16 -20.74 28.91
C TYR A 33 4.28 -20.40 27.70
N MET A 34 3.59 -21.41 27.15
CA MET A 34 2.77 -21.25 25.94
C MET A 34 1.65 -20.22 26.09
N GLY A 35 1.06 -20.10 27.29
CA GLY A 35 0.05 -19.07 27.54
C GLY A 35 0.58 -17.66 27.30
N THR A 36 1.87 -17.40 27.55
CA THR A 36 2.50 -16.11 27.25
C THR A 36 2.61 -15.89 25.75
N VAL A 37 3.01 -16.91 24.99
CA VAL A 37 3.12 -16.84 23.52
C VAL A 37 1.76 -16.55 22.89
N TYR A 38 0.70 -17.25 23.33
CA TYR A 38 -0.66 -16.99 22.88
C TYR A 38 -1.12 -15.57 23.18
N ARG A 39 -0.87 -15.05 24.40
CA ARG A 39 -1.24 -13.67 24.77
C ARG A 39 -0.56 -12.64 23.87
N ILE A 40 0.76 -12.77 23.66
CA ILE A 40 1.51 -11.86 22.79
C ILE A 40 0.98 -11.95 21.35
N HIS A 41 0.67 -13.15 20.87
CA HIS A 41 0.10 -13.34 19.54
C HIS A 41 -1.24 -12.63 19.37
N TYR A 42 -2.17 -12.77 20.33
CA TYR A 42 -3.46 -12.09 20.27
C TYR A 42 -3.35 -10.57 20.40
N ILE A 43 -2.42 -10.06 21.23
CA ILE A 43 -2.15 -8.61 21.33
C ILE A 43 -1.63 -8.09 19.99
N ALA A 44 -0.63 -8.76 19.40
CA ALA A 44 -0.09 -8.38 18.10
C ALA A 44 -1.13 -8.48 16.97
N ALA A 45 -2.01 -9.50 17.01
CA ALA A 45 -3.12 -9.65 16.07
C ALA A 45 -4.11 -8.49 16.19
N SER A 46 -4.45 -8.10 17.42
CA SER A 46 -5.36 -6.98 17.68
C SER A 46 -4.79 -5.67 17.18
N LEU A 47 -3.49 -5.43 17.37
CA LEU A 47 -2.79 -4.26 16.83
C LEU A 47 -2.78 -4.26 15.30
N LEU A 48 -2.49 -5.40 14.67
CA LEU A 48 -2.50 -5.51 13.21
C LEU A 48 -3.90 -5.22 12.64
N ILE A 49 -4.94 -5.83 13.22
CA ILE A 49 -6.34 -5.60 12.82
C ILE A 49 -6.69 -4.12 12.95
N PHE A 50 -6.35 -3.50 14.08
CA PHE A 50 -6.59 -2.07 14.30
C PHE A 50 -5.93 -1.21 13.22
N VAL A 51 -4.64 -1.46 12.93
CA VAL A 51 -3.91 -0.70 11.90
C VAL A 51 -4.48 -0.94 10.51
N SER A 52 -4.83 -2.18 10.16
CA SER A 52 -5.43 -2.52 8.87
C SER A 52 -6.78 -1.82 8.67
N VAL A 53 -7.64 -1.81 9.71
CA VAL A 53 -8.94 -1.12 9.66
C VAL A 53 -8.74 0.39 9.56
N ALA A 54 -7.81 0.97 10.33
CA ALA A 54 -7.51 2.40 10.27
C ALA A 54 -6.99 2.81 8.89
N PHE A 55 -6.06 2.04 8.32
CA PHE A 55 -5.54 2.25 6.96
C PHE A 55 -6.65 2.14 5.91
N LEU A 56 -7.44 1.07 5.93
CA LEU A 56 -8.52 0.86 4.98
C LEU A 56 -9.57 1.98 5.06
N THR A 57 -9.89 2.43 6.27
CA THR A 57 -10.84 3.53 6.47
C THR A 57 -10.30 4.84 5.90
N ASP A 58 -9.06 5.21 6.22
CA ASP A 58 -8.41 6.42 5.67
C ASP A 58 -8.30 6.36 4.14
N TRP A 59 -7.91 5.20 3.60
CA TRP A 59 -7.81 4.97 2.16
C TRP A 59 -9.15 5.13 1.45
N LEU A 60 -10.23 4.57 2.01
CA LEU A 60 -11.58 4.70 1.48
C LEU A 60 -12.09 6.15 1.55
N LEU A 61 -11.83 6.85 2.66
CA LEU A 61 -12.27 8.24 2.86
C LEU A 61 -11.53 9.23 1.94
N ARG A 62 -10.23 9.04 1.70
CA ARG A 62 -9.45 9.86 0.76
C ARG A 62 -9.80 9.59 -0.70
N GLY A 63 -10.42 8.45 -1.00
CA GLY A 63 -10.68 8.02 -2.37
C GLY A 63 -9.40 7.87 -3.20
N GLU A 64 -8.26 7.63 -2.53
CA GLU A 64 -6.94 7.66 -3.12
C GLU A 64 -6.74 6.47 -4.07
N ARG A 65 -6.29 6.74 -5.30
CA ARG A 65 -6.09 5.71 -6.34
C ARG A 65 -4.62 5.50 -6.72
N SER A 66 -3.71 6.16 -6.01
CA SER A 66 -2.26 6.10 -6.24
C SER A 66 -1.72 4.66 -6.09
N LEU A 67 -2.25 3.90 -5.13
CA LEU A 67 -1.82 2.53 -4.80
C LEU A 67 -2.43 1.43 -5.69
N THR A 68 -3.42 1.75 -6.52
CA THR A 68 -4.08 0.77 -7.41
C THR A 68 -3.86 1.12 -8.86
N LEU A 69 -3.95 0.15 -9.77
CA LEU A 69 -3.95 0.43 -11.20
C LEU A 69 -5.29 1.11 -11.56
N GLY A 70 -5.21 2.34 -12.09
CA GLY A 70 -6.40 3.09 -12.48
C GLY A 70 -7.23 2.36 -13.54
N LYS A 71 -8.55 2.58 -13.55
CA LYS A 71 -9.46 2.02 -14.57
C LYS A 71 -8.96 2.43 -15.97
N GLY A 72 -8.81 1.45 -16.88
CA GLY A 72 -8.34 1.68 -18.25
C GLY A 72 -6.81 1.82 -18.41
N GLN A 73 -6.03 1.79 -17.33
CA GLN A 73 -4.56 1.86 -17.39
C GLN A 73 -3.87 0.50 -17.33
N GLY A 74 -4.61 -0.61 -17.41
CA GLY A 74 -4.07 -1.97 -17.24
C GLY A 74 -2.87 -2.28 -18.14
N ILE A 75 -2.98 -2.05 -19.45
CA ILE A 75 -1.88 -2.33 -20.40
C ILE A 75 -0.66 -1.44 -20.11
N ARG A 76 -0.88 -0.15 -19.82
CA ARG A 76 0.20 0.78 -19.45
C ARG A 76 0.88 0.32 -18.16
N GLY A 77 0.10 -0.08 -17.16
CA GLY A 77 0.56 -0.57 -15.87
C GLY A 77 1.36 -1.86 -15.99
N MET A 78 0.87 -2.83 -16.75
CA MET A 78 1.56 -4.10 -16.98
C MET A 78 2.85 -3.93 -17.79
N ARG A 79 2.88 -2.98 -18.75
CA ARG A 79 4.12 -2.62 -19.46
C ARG A 79 5.13 -1.96 -18.53
N GLY A 80 4.67 -1.06 -17.64
CA GLY A 80 5.52 -0.47 -16.61
C GLY A 80 6.10 -1.53 -15.68
N LEU A 81 5.27 -2.47 -15.21
CA LEU A 81 5.69 -3.60 -14.39
C LEU A 81 6.72 -4.47 -15.10
N ALA A 82 6.52 -4.78 -16.38
CA ALA A 82 7.45 -5.59 -17.16
C ALA A 82 8.84 -4.95 -17.30
N HIS A 83 8.92 -3.61 -17.33
CA HIS A 83 10.19 -2.87 -17.34
C HIS A 83 10.86 -2.80 -15.95
N GLU A 84 10.09 -2.86 -14.86
CA GLU A 84 10.62 -2.84 -13.49
C GLU A 84 11.07 -4.23 -13.00
N LEU A 85 10.56 -5.30 -13.58
CA LEU A 85 10.93 -6.67 -13.22
C LEU A 85 12.32 -7.07 -13.76
N PRO A 86 13.00 -8.05 -13.12
CA PRO A 86 14.20 -8.65 -13.69
C PRO A 86 13.94 -9.14 -15.11
N LYS A 87 14.91 -8.94 -16.02
CA LYS A 87 14.78 -9.26 -17.46
C LYS A 87 14.07 -10.59 -17.76
N PRO A 88 14.42 -11.74 -17.18
CA PRO A 88 13.74 -13.00 -17.52
C PRO A 88 12.24 -12.98 -17.17
N LEU A 89 11.86 -12.33 -16.08
CA LEU A 89 10.47 -12.21 -15.65
C LEU A 89 9.72 -11.15 -16.48
N GLY A 90 10.36 -10.02 -16.74
CA GLY A 90 9.80 -8.94 -17.54
C GLY A 90 9.53 -9.35 -18.99
N THR A 91 10.47 -10.06 -19.63
CA THR A 91 10.29 -10.56 -21.00
C THR A 91 9.22 -11.65 -21.08
N THR A 92 9.16 -12.54 -20.08
CA THR A 92 8.11 -13.57 -20.01
C THR A 92 6.74 -12.94 -19.85
N LEU A 93 6.60 -11.98 -18.93
CA LEU A 93 5.35 -11.24 -18.73
C LEU A 93 4.93 -10.50 -20.01
N ALA A 94 5.88 -9.84 -20.67
CA ALA A 94 5.62 -9.13 -21.91
C ALA A 94 5.20 -10.07 -23.04
N TYR A 95 5.84 -11.23 -23.16
CA TYR A 95 5.47 -12.25 -24.13
C TYR A 95 4.04 -12.77 -23.89
N LEU A 96 3.72 -13.14 -22.64
CA LEU A 96 2.39 -13.67 -22.27
C LEU A 96 1.26 -12.66 -22.50
N LEU A 97 1.54 -11.37 -22.32
CA LEU A 97 0.54 -10.30 -22.43
C LEU A 97 0.61 -9.51 -23.74
N GLY A 98 1.45 -9.92 -24.69
CA GLY A 98 1.62 -9.23 -25.98
C GLY A 98 2.12 -7.78 -25.85
N LEU A 99 2.96 -7.49 -24.85
CA LEU A 99 3.45 -6.15 -24.56
C LEU A 99 4.71 -5.81 -25.38
N ASP A 100 4.70 -4.65 -26.02
CA ASP A 100 5.85 -4.12 -26.74
C ASP A 100 6.83 -3.41 -25.79
N LEU A 101 7.91 -4.10 -25.41
CA LEU A 101 8.99 -3.57 -24.59
C LEU A 101 9.97 -2.66 -25.36
N ARG A 102 9.85 -2.55 -26.70
CA ARG A 102 10.67 -1.59 -27.49
C ARG A 102 10.21 -0.16 -27.26
N ARG A 103 8.96 0.03 -26.84
CA ARG A 103 8.44 1.33 -26.42
C ARG A 103 9.07 1.74 -25.09
N ALA A 104 9.34 3.03 -24.96
CA ALA A 104 9.84 3.62 -23.73
C ALA A 104 8.94 3.24 -22.54
N ALA A 105 9.59 2.97 -21.40
CA ALA A 105 8.89 2.70 -20.15
C ALA A 105 7.97 3.88 -19.81
N PRO A 106 6.70 3.64 -19.45
CA PRO A 106 5.83 4.73 -19.04
C PRO A 106 6.41 5.38 -17.78
N PRO A 107 6.31 6.72 -17.63
CA PRO A 107 6.90 7.41 -16.49
C PRO A 107 6.29 6.88 -15.20
N THR A 108 7.14 6.67 -14.19
CA THR A 108 6.73 6.20 -12.87
C THR A 108 5.90 7.27 -12.17
N GLU A 109 4.77 6.86 -11.61
CA GLU A 109 3.90 7.74 -10.83
C GLU A 109 4.37 7.79 -9.38
N GLU A 110 3.51 8.19 -8.44
CA GLU A 110 3.86 8.29 -7.03
C GLU A 110 4.35 6.95 -6.47
N PHE A 111 3.71 5.86 -6.88
CA PHE A 111 4.14 4.49 -6.62
C PHE A 111 4.62 3.81 -7.90
N THR A 112 5.60 2.92 -7.74
CA THR A 112 6.10 2.06 -8.82
C THR A 112 5.04 1.11 -9.34
N TYR A 113 5.21 0.61 -10.56
CA TYR A 113 4.29 -0.36 -11.13
C TYR A 113 4.31 -1.68 -10.35
N TYR A 114 5.47 -2.08 -9.82
CA TYR A 114 5.62 -3.20 -8.90
C TYR A 114 4.80 -3.02 -7.63
N GLU A 115 4.86 -1.85 -7.00
CA GLU A 115 4.09 -1.56 -5.80
C GLU A 115 2.59 -1.68 -6.05
N ARG A 116 2.10 -1.07 -7.14
CA ARG A 116 0.65 -1.01 -7.45
C ARG A 116 0.06 -2.33 -7.95
N ALA A 117 0.82 -3.06 -8.76
CA ALA A 117 0.31 -4.26 -9.44
C ALA A 117 0.60 -5.56 -8.67
N VAL A 118 1.68 -5.59 -7.89
CA VAL A 118 2.14 -6.82 -7.23
C VAL A 118 2.18 -6.64 -5.72
N SER A 119 2.99 -5.71 -5.21
CA SER A 119 3.26 -5.62 -3.77
C SER A 119 1.98 -5.34 -2.98
N PHE A 120 1.31 -4.23 -3.27
CA PHE A 120 0.15 -3.78 -2.51
C PHE A 120 -1.02 -4.80 -2.54
N PRO A 121 -1.49 -5.27 -3.71
CA PRO A 121 -2.59 -6.24 -3.75
C PRO A 121 -2.27 -7.56 -3.02
N THR A 122 -1.04 -8.04 -3.13
CA THR A 122 -0.66 -9.29 -2.46
C THR A 122 -0.52 -9.12 -0.95
N TRP A 123 -0.08 -7.96 -0.46
CA TRP A 123 -0.12 -7.63 0.97
C TRP A 123 -1.56 -7.61 1.48
N GLU A 124 -2.45 -6.88 0.82
CA GLU A 124 -3.87 -6.79 1.20
C GLU A 124 -4.56 -8.16 1.22
N LEU A 125 -4.37 -8.97 0.18
CA LEU A 125 -4.96 -10.31 0.12
C LEU A 125 -4.41 -11.23 1.21
N THR A 126 -3.10 -11.21 1.46
CA THR A 126 -2.47 -12.07 2.47
C THR A 126 -2.87 -11.63 3.89
N LEU A 127 -2.89 -10.32 4.16
CA LEU A 127 -3.33 -9.76 5.43
C LEU A 127 -4.83 -10.04 5.67
N GLY A 128 -5.67 -9.82 4.67
CA GLY A 128 -7.09 -10.15 4.74
C GLY A 128 -7.32 -11.63 5.04
N LEU A 129 -6.58 -12.52 4.36
CA LEU A 129 -6.68 -13.97 4.56
C LEU A 129 -6.23 -14.40 5.97
N ILE A 130 -5.09 -13.90 6.46
CA ILE A 130 -4.59 -14.28 7.79
C ILE A 130 -5.45 -13.71 8.92
N ILE A 131 -5.98 -12.50 8.76
CA ILE A 131 -6.92 -11.88 9.70
C ILE A 131 -8.22 -12.68 9.73
N LEU A 132 -8.81 -12.98 8.58
CA LEU A 132 -10.06 -13.74 8.49
C LEU A 132 -9.92 -15.12 9.12
N THR A 133 -8.90 -15.87 8.74
CA THR A 133 -8.65 -17.21 9.30
C THR A 133 -8.31 -17.16 10.79
N GLY A 134 -7.56 -16.15 11.24
CA GLY A 134 -7.26 -15.93 12.66
C GLY A 134 -8.51 -15.64 13.48
N ALA A 135 -9.41 -14.80 12.95
CA ALA A 135 -10.69 -14.49 13.58
C ALA A 135 -11.58 -15.74 13.69
N ILE A 136 -11.68 -16.55 12.63
CA ILE A 136 -12.42 -17.83 12.68
C ILE A 136 -11.81 -18.77 13.73
N LYS A 137 -10.47 -18.88 13.81
CA LYS A 137 -9.82 -19.70 14.85
C LYS A 137 -10.11 -19.18 16.26
N ALA A 138 -10.15 -17.87 16.46
CA ALA A 138 -10.47 -17.28 17.75
C ALA A 138 -11.96 -17.45 18.11
N ALA A 139 -12.85 -17.46 17.12
CA ALA A 139 -14.29 -17.61 17.34
C ALA A 139 -14.67 -18.94 18.01
N ARG A 140 -13.82 -19.97 17.94
CA ARG A 140 -14.01 -21.25 18.67
C ARG A 140 -14.17 -21.09 20.18
N TYR A 141 -13.70 -19.99 20.76
CA TYR A 141 -13.85 -19.68 22.19
C TYR A 141 -15.22 -19.12 22.57
N ILE A 142 -16.04 -18.75 21.58
CA ILE A 142 -17.36 -18.15 21.76
C ILE A 142 -18.45 -19.01 21.11
N TYR A 143 -18.09 -19.77 20.06
CA TYR A 143 -19.02 -20.61 19.31
C TYR A 143 -18.35 -21.94 18.91
N PRO A 144 -19.03 -23.10 18.99
CA PRO A 144 -18.45 -24.38 18.58
C PRO A 144 -18.29 -24.47 17.06
N ILE A 145 -17.06 -24.40 16.58
CA ILE A 145 -16.74 -24.54 15.16
C ILE A 145 -16.46 -26.02 14.85
N PRO A 146 -17.05 -26.60 13.78
CA PRO A 146 -16.79 -27.98 13.38
C PRO A 146 -15.29 -28.26 13.19
N GLY A 147 -14.86 -29.47 13.59
CA GLY A 147 -13.45 -29.87 13.54
C GLY A 147 -12.82 -29.73 12.15
N ASP A 148 -13.51 -30.16 11.11
CA ASP A 148 -13.02 -30.08 9.73
C ASP A 148 -12.82 -28.63 9.26
N VAL A 149 -13.73 -27.72 9.67
CA VAL A 149 -13.60 -26.29 9.39
C VAL A 149 -12.38 -25.73 10.10
N LEU A 150 -12.21 -26.04 11.40
CA LEU A 150 -11.03 -25.60 12.16
C LEU A 150 -9.72 -26.14 11.58
N TYR A 151 -9.71 -27.37 11.06
CA TYR A 151 -8.56 -27.96 10.40
C TYR A 151 -8.15 -27.16 9.16
N TRP A 152 -9.07 -26.96 8.21
CA TRP A 152 -8.78 -26.24 6.97
C TRP A 152 -8.43 -24.78 7.23
N VAL A 153 -9.17 -24.10 8.11
CA VAL A 153 -8.87 -22.73 8.52
C VAL A 153 -7.47 -22.66 9.15
N SER A 154 -7.08 -23.65 9.96
CA SER A 154 -5.74 -23.69 10.55
C SER A 154 -4.65 -23.90 9.50
N ALA A 155 -4.84 -24.80 8.55
CA ALA A 155 -3.90 -25.02 7.46
C ALA A 155 -3.71 -23.75 6.61
N VAL A 156 -4.82 -23.10 6.23
CA VAL A 156 -4.79 -21.84 5.46
C VAL A 156 -4.15 -20.72 6.28
N HIS A 157 -4.43 -20.61 7.58
CA HIS A 157 -3.82 -19.60 8.45
C HIS A 157 -2.30 -19.75 8.53
N VAL A 158 -1.80 -20.99 8.70
CA VAL A 158 -0.36 -21.28 8.70
C VAL A 158 0.25 -20.97 7.33
N GLY A 159 -0.40 -21.40 6.24
CA GLY A 159 0.04 -21.09 4.88
C GLY A 159 0.11 -19.58 4.62
N ALA A 160 -0.90 -18.82 5.06
CA ALA A 160 -0.91 -17.37 4.99
C ALA A 160 0.22 -16.75 5.83
N GLY A 161 0.53 -17.31 7.01
CA GLY A 161 1.67 -16.91 7.83
C GLY A 161 3.02 -17.09 7.13
N VAL A 162 3.22 -18.22 6.44
CA VAL A 162 4.41 -18.45 5.61
C VAL A 162 4.50 -17.46 4.46
N LEU A 163 3.39 -17.23 3.74
CA LEU A 163 3.32 -16.24 2.66
C LEU A 163 3.63 -14.83 3.18
N LEU A 164 3.14 -14.47 4.37
CA LEU A 164 3.42 -13.19 5.02
C LEU A 164 4.91 -13.05 5.37
N GLY A 165 5.55 -14.13 5.83
CA GLY A 165 7.00 -14.18 6.03
C GLY A 165 7.79 -13.95 4.75
N LEU A 166 7.43 -14.64 3.66
CA LEU A 166 8.03 -14.42 2.34
C LEU A 166 7.81 -12.99 1.84
N LYS A 167 6.62 -12.43 2.07
CA LYS A 167 6.28 -11.04 1.73
C LYS A 167 7.07 -10.02 2.53
N LEU A 168 7.31 -10.28 3.82
CA LEU A 168 8.18 -9.45 4.65
C LEU A 168 9.61 -9.44 4.10
N LEU A 169 10.16 -10.61 3.74
CA LEU A 169 11.49 -10.70 3.12
C LEU A 169 11.54 -9.98 1.77
N ASP A 170 10.51 -10.13 0.92
CA ASP A 170 10.36 -9.40 -0.34
C ASP A 170 10.31 -7.88 -0.14
N HIS A 171 9.61 -7.43 0.90
CA HIS A 171 9.53 -6.02 1.25
C HIS A 171 10.86 -5.48 1.75
N LEU A 172 11.56 -6.22 2.62
CA LEU A 172 12.89 -5.84 3.12
C LEU A 172 13.92 -5.77 1.99
N ARG A 173 13.98 -6.75 1.07
CA ARG A 173 14.90 -6.66 -0.09
C ARG A 173 14.60 -5.43 -0.96
N TYR A 174 13.32 -5.06 -1.07
CA TYR A 174 12.89 -3.96 -1.93
C TYR A 174 13.25 -2.61 -1.31
N VAL A 175 12.94 -2.44 -0.02
CA VAL A 175 13.09 -1.18 0.72
C VAL A 175 14.54 -0.91 1.14
N LEU A 176 15.33 -1.95 1.44
CA LEU A 176 16.75 -1.81 1.82
C LEU A 176 17.69 -1.59 0.64
N ALA A 177 17.18 -1.54 -0.60
CA ALA A 177 17.99 -1.16 -1.75
C ALA A 177 18.54 0.27 -1.56
N PRO A 178 19.85 0.53 -1.78
CA PRO A 178 20.44 1.86 -1.56
C PRO A 178 19.73 2.97 -2.34
N SER A 179 19.21 2.65 -3.52
CA SER A 179 18.43 3.57 -4.35
C SER A 179 17.06 3.94 -3.76
N ARG A 180 16.59 3.29 -2.70
CA ARG A 180 15.29 3.55 -2.04
C ARG A 180 15.41 4.08 -0.63
N TRP A 181 16.63 4.28 -0.12
CA TRP A 181 16.87 4.85 1.20
C TRP A 181 16.13 6.18 1.46
N PRO A 182 16.03 7.12 0.50
CA PRO A 182 15.27 8.35 0.70
C PRO A 182 13.78 8.11 1.00
N LEU A 183 13.18 7.03 0.48
CA LEU A 183 11.79 6.66 0.78
C LEU A 183 11.64 6.11 2.21
N MET A 184 12.65 5.38 2.73
CA MET A 184 12.65 4.95 4.13
C MET A 184 12.66 6.15 5.08
N VAL A 185 13.50 7.15 4.78
CA VAL A 185 13.54 8.39 5.55
C VAL A 185 12.20 9.11 5.44
N ALA A 186 11.61 9.17 4.24
CA ALA A 186 10.31 9.79 4.03
C ALA A 186 9.17 9.11 4.83
N MET A 187 9.24 7.79 5.08
CA MET A 187 8.26 7.13 5.96
C MET A 187 8.31 7.61 7.41
N ALA A 188 9.48 8.06 7.87
CA ALA A 188 9.66 8.62 9.20
C ALA A 188 9.41 10.13 9.25
N THR A 189 9.86 10.87 8.23
CA THR A 189 9.82 12.35 8.21
C THR A 189 8.56 12.91 7.54
N GLY A 190 7.94 12.16 6.64
CA GLY A 190 6.88 12.64 5.74
C GLY A 190 7.40 13.40 4.52
N TRP A 191 8.72 13.54 4.34
CA TRP A 191 9.32 14.36 3.29
C TRP A 191 10.29 13.57 2.42
N VAL A 192 10.21 13.79 1.11
CA VAL A 192 11.11 13.20 0.11
C VAL A 192 11.87 14.31 -0.64
N PRO A 193 13.18 14.16 -0.93
CA PRO A 193 13.92 15.16 -1.69
C PRO A 193 13.39 15.31 -3.13
N GLU A 194 13.25 16.54 -3.61
CA GLU A 194 12.77 16.81 -4.98
C GLU A 194 13.66 16.16 -6.05
N SER A 195 14.98 16.18 -5.86
CA SER A 195 15.95 15.55 -6.77
C SER A 195 15.73 14.03 -6.90
N TYR A 196 15.29 13.38 -5.82
CA TYR A 196 14.91 11.98 -5.83
C TYR A 196 13.64 11.74 -6.66
N VAL A 197 12.62 12.56 -6.43
CA VAL A 197 11.33 12.49 -7.14
C VAL A 197 11.52 12.71 -8.65
N LYS A 198 12.29 13.73 -9.04
CA LYS A 198 12.64 14.00 -10.44
C LYS A 198 13.29 12.79 -11.13
N ARG A 199 14.17 12.08 -10.42
CA ARG A 199 14.96 10.98 -10.97
C ARG A 199 14.19 9.67 -11.06
N PHE A 200 13.40 9.34 -10.03
CA PHE A 200 12.78 8.01 -9.90
C PHE A 200 11.26 7.99 -10.08
N HIS A 201 10.60 9.15 -9.95
CA HIS A 201 9.15 9.32 -10.02
C HIS A 201 8.77 10.47 -10.96
N ALA A 202 9.33 10.48 -12.18
CA ALA A 202 9.18 11.58 -13.12
C ALA A 202 7.72 11.91 -13.47
N GLY A 203 6.83 10.91 -13.49
CA GLY A 203 5.40 11.11 -13.71
C GLY A 203 4.73 11.83 -12.55
N TRP A 204 5.10 11.50 -11.31
CA TRP A 204 4.64 12.21 -10.12
C TRP A 204 5.17 13.64 -10.08
N PHE A 205 6.45 13.84 -10.39
CA PHE A 205 7.04 15.18 -10.48
C PHE A 205 6.26 16.09 -11.42
N ALA A 206 5.96 15.62 -12.63
CA ALA A 206 5.19 16.38 -13.62
C ALA A 206 3.78 16.76 -13.12
N GLN A 207 3.12 15.87 -12.37
CA GLN A 207 1.81 16.15 -11.76
C GLN A 207 1.90 17.24 -10.68
N LEU A 208 2.91 17.16 -9.81
CA LEU A 208 3.15 18.17 -8.77
C LEU A 208 3.45 19.55 -9.39
N SER A 209 4.33 19.62 -10.39
CA SER A 209 4.68 20.87 -11.07
C SER A 209 3.46 21.50 -11.77
N SER A 210 2.63 20.69 -12.41
CA SER A 210 1.41 21.17 -13.09
C SER A 210 0.38 21.70 -12.09
N SER A 211 0.23 21.01 -10.94
CA SER A 211 -0.69 21.43 -9.88
C SER A 211 -0.25 22.74 -9.24
N GLN A 212 1.06 22.90 -9.01
CA GLN A 212 1.63 24.13 -8.47
C GLN A 212 1.48 25.32 -9.43
N ALA A 213 1.70 25.10 -10.73
CA ALA A 213 1.49 26.13 -11.76
C ALA A 213 0.02 26.58 -11.81
N THR A 214 -0.92 25.63 -11.71
CA THR A 214 -2.36 25.92 -11.68
C THR A 214 -2.77 26.71 -10.44
N ALA A 215 -2.27 26.31 -9.25
CA ALA A 215 -2.51 27.03 -8.01
C ALA A 215 -1.92 28.45 -8.01
N GLY A 216 -0.73 28.62 -8.58
CA GLY A 216 -0.10 29.94 -8.77
C GLY A 216 -0.89 30.84 -9.72
N ALA A 217 -1.40 30.29 -10.83
CA ALA A 217 -2.24 31.04 -11.77
C ALA A 217 -3.60 31.43 -11.17
N ALA A 218 -4.19 30.56 -10.33
CA ALA A 218 -5.42 30.86 -9.60
C ALA A 218 -5.21 31.96 -8.53
N ALA A 219 -4.08 31.95 -7.82
CA ALA A 219 -3.73 32.98 -6.85
C ALA A 219 -3.36 34.33 -7.51
N ALA A 220 -2.85 34.30 -8.75
CA ALA A 220 -2.47 35.48 -9.52
C ALA A 220 -3.63 36.12 -10.33
N SER A 221 -4.81 35.48 -10.38
CA SER A 221 -5.98 36.08 -11.02
C SER A 221 -6.61 37.11 -10.06
N PRO A 222 -6.56 38.42 -10.37
CA PRO A 222 -7.31 39.40 -9.59
C PRO A 222 -8.79 39.13 -9.82
N ALA A 223 -9.57 39.15 -8.73
CA ALA A 223 -11.02 39.09 -8.79
C ALA A 223 -11.52 40.00 -9.92
N ALA A 224 -12.20 39.40 -10.89
CA ALA A 224 -12.79 40.12 -12.01
C ALA A 224 -13.64 41.27 -11.45
N SER A 225 -13.17 42.47 -11.78
CA SER A 225 -13.82 43.77 -11.67
C SER A 225 -15.33 43.71 -11.44
N THR A 226 -15.74 44.19 -10.27
CA THR A 226 -17.05 44.83 -10.07
C THR A 226 -17.33 45.77 -11.24
N PRO A 227 -18.46 45.64 -11.97
CA PRO A 227 -18.80 46.62 -12.99
C PRO A 227 -19.10 47.95 -12.29
N SER A 228 -18.32 48.99 -12.63
CA SER A 228 -18.61 50.36 -12.19
C SER A 228 -20.02 50.77 -12.61
N PRO A 229 -20.80 51.45 -11.75
CA PRO A 229 -22.09 51.96 -12.15
C PRO A 229 -21.88 53.06 -13.18
N VAL A 230 -22.50 52.90 -14.35
CA VAL A 230 -22.55 53.92 -15.39
C VAL A 230 -23.24 55.15 -14.82
N VAL A 231 -22.49 56.23 -14.63
CA VAL A 231 -23.03 57.57 -14.35
C VAL A 231 -23.69 58.07 -15.63
N GLY A 232 -25.03 58.02 -15.69
CA GLY A 232 -25.80 58.62 -16.76
C GLY A 232 -25.76 60.14 -16.66
N SER A 233 -25.13 60.79 -17.63
CA SER A 233 -25.24 62.23 -17.85
C SER A 233 -26.60 62.55 -18.45
N ALA A 234 -27.54 63.07 -17.66
CA ALA A 234 -28.75 63.69 -18.17
C ALA A 234 -28.48 65.19 -18.38
N GLY A 235 -28.17 65.55 -19.63
CA GLY A 235 -28.12 66.93 -20.10
C GLY A 235 -29.26 67.21 -21.08
N GLY A 236 -30.19 68.08 -20.67
CA GLY A 236 -30.73 69.17 -21.48
C GLY A 236 -31.70 68.88 -22.64
N GLY A 237 -32.99 69.19 -22.40
CA GLY A 237 -33.71 70.25 -23.13
C GLY A 237 -34.53 69.86 -24.38
N GLY A 238 -35.80 70.32 -24.41
CA GLY A 238 -36.54 70.49 -25.67
C GLY A 238 -38.07 70.46 -25.54
N SER A 239 -38.67 71.66 -25.62
CA SER A 239 -40.06 72.05 -25.89
C SER A 239 -41.18 71.65 -24.94
#